data_AF-A0A183PZ86-F1
#
_entry.id   AF-A0A183PZ86-F1
#
_cell.length_a   1.000
_cell.length_b   1.000
_cell.length_c   1.000
_cell.angle_alpha   90.00
_cell.angle_beta   90.00
_cell.angle_gamma   90.00
#
_symmetry.space_group_name_H-M   'P 1'
#
loop_
_entity.id
_entity.type
_entity.pdbx_description
1 polymer ?
#
loop_
_entity_poly.entity_id
_entity_poly.type
_entity_poly.pdbx_seq_one_letter_code
_entity_poly.pdbx_strand_id
1 'polypeptide(L)' 'METEVCDLTDIVLLLKERIYTNNPYTRQFIVSWITTLYAIPGLKISVYLPQLLDGLFRILGDPNPDLRRQ' A
#
# COMPACT_ATOMS: atom_id res chain seq x y z
N MET A 1 -2.52 -2.08 -27.22
CA MET A 1 -2.11 -2.68 -25.93
C MET A 1 -1.67 -1.53 -25.06
N GLU A 2 -2.61 -0.91 -24.35
CA GLU A 2 -2.39 0.34 -23.60
C GLU A 2 -3.20 0.37 -22.29
N THR A 3 -3.64 -0.79 -21.80
CA THR A 3 -4.59 -0.90 -20.69
C THR A 3 -3.95 -1.28 -19.35
N GLU A 4 -2.69 -1.73 -19.29
CA GLU A 4 -2.12 -2.24 -18.03
C GLU A 4 -1.45 -1.17 -17.15
N VAL A 5 -1.03 -0.03 -17.70
CA VAL A 5 -0.27 0.99 -16.94
C VAL A 5 -1.19 1.94 -16.16
N CYS A 6 -2.41 2.16 -16.64
CA CYS A 6 -3.39 3.02 -15.99
C CYS A 6 -3.85 2.42 -14.65
N ASP A 7 -4.22 1.14 -14.67
CA ASP A 7 -4.84 0.48 -13.52
C ASP A 7 -3.93 0.45 -12.28
N LEU A 8 -2.65 0.09 -12.43
CA LEU A 8 -1.73 0.03 -11.28
C LEU A 8 -1.43 1.43 -10.72
N THR A 9 -1.26 2.42 -11.59
CA THR A 9 -0.99 3.80 -11.18
C THR A 9 -2.16 4.35 -10.37
N ASP A 10 -3.38 4.14 -10.85
CA ASP A 10 -4.60 4.60 -10.19
C ASP A 10 -4.81 3.89 -8.84
N ILE A 11 -4.57 2.59 -8.77
CA ILE A 11 -4.60 1.84 -7.50
C ILE A 11 -3.59 2.40 -6.50
N VAL A 12 -2.35 2.64 -6.93
CA VAL A 12 -1.31 3.21 -6.05
C VAL A 12 -1.68 4.61 -5.58
N LEU A 13 -2.25 5.46 -6.44
CA LEU A 13 -2.71 6.79 -6.05
C LEU A 13 -3.77 6.72 -4.95
N LEU A 14 -4.74 5.81 -5.08
CA LEU A 14 -5.76 5.58 -4.05
C LEU A 14 -5.14 5.09 -2.73
N LEU A 15 -4.18 4.16 -2.78
CA LEU A 15 -3.46 3.70 -1.58
C LEU A 15 -2.71 4.85 -0.91
N LYS A 16 -1.99 5.66 -1.69
CA LYS A 16 -1.23 6.83 -1.22
C LYS A 16 -2.12 7.89 -0.57
N GLU A 17 -3.31 8.15 -1.11
CA GLU A 17 -4.25 9.10 -0.51
C GLU A 17 -4.79 8.61 0.83
N ARG A 18 -5.00 7.30 0.98
CA ARG A 18 -5.63 6.72 2.17
C ARG A 18 -4.66 6.26 3.24
N ILE A 19 -3.36 6.17 2.95
CA ILE A 19 -2.34 5.64 3.86
C ILE A 19 -2.19 6.43 5.16
N TYR A 20 -2.64 7.69 5.20
CA TYR A 20 -2.55 8.58 6.37
C TYR A 20 -3.79 8.55 7.28
N THR A 21 -4.79 7.72 6.97
CA THR A 21 -5.98 7.53 7.82
C THR A 21 -5.61 7.14 9.26
N ASN A 22 -6.43 7.49 10.24
CA ASN A 22 -6.29 7.01 11.63
C ASN A 22 -7.07 5.72 11.91
N ASN A 23 -7.88 5.25 10.97
CA ASN A 23 -8.64 4.02 11.15
C ASN A 23 -7.72 2.80 11.01
N PRO A 24 -7.54 1.98 12.07
CA PRO A 24 -6.62 0.84 12.05
C PRO A 24 -7.04 -0.23 11.02
N TYR A 25 -8.34 -0.41 10.77
CA TYR A 25 -8.83 -1.34 9.75
C TYR A 25 -8.47 -0.86 8.34
N THR A 26 -8.52 0.44 8.09
CA THR A 26 -8.10 1.00 6.80
C THR A 26 -6.60 0.86 6.61
N ARG A 27 -5.79 1.08 7.67
CA ARG A 27 -4.34 0.83 7.62
C ARG A 27 -4.03 -0.64 7.31
N GLN A 28 -4.72 -1.56 7.97
CA GLN A 28 -4.57 -3.00 7.74
C GLN A 28 -4.94 -3.39 6.31
N PHE A 29 -6.06 -2.84 5.81
CA PHE A 29 -6.50 -3.04 4.44
C PHE A 29 -5.45 -2.55 3.43
N ILE A 30 -4.85 -1.38 3.66
CA ILE A 30 -3.81 -0.83 2.78
C ILE A 30 -2.56 -1.71 2.77
N VAL A 31 -2.08 -2.16 3.94
CA VAL A 31 -0.94 -3.09 4.03
C VAL A 31 -1.26 -4.39 3.29
N SER A 32 -2.46 -4.96 3.51
CA SER A 32 -2.91 -6.17 2.83
C SER A 32 -2.92 -6.03 1.30
N TRP A 33 -3.40 -4.89 0.77
CA TRP A 33 -3.39 -4.62 -0.66
C TRP A 33 -1.97 -4.45 -1.22
N ILE A 34 -1.08 -3.74 -0.52
CA ILE A 34 0.32 -3.60 -0.94
C ILE A 34 1.00 -4.96 -1.00
N THR A 35 0.80 -5.80 0.03
CA THR A 35 1.33 -7.18 0.06
C THR A 35 0.75 -8.04 -1.05
N THR A 36 -0.56 -7.93 -1.32
CA THR A 36 -1.24 -8.66 -2.41
C THR A 36 -0.66 -8.28 -3.77
N LEU A 37 -0.48 -6.98 -4.03
CA LEU A 37 0.11 -6.49 -5.28
C LEU A 37 1.58 -6.94 -5.41
N TYR A 38 2.35 -6.90 -4.32
CA TYR A 38 3.74 -7.36 -4.32
C TYR A 38 3.87 -8.87 -4.63
N ALA A 39 2.85 -9.67 -4.29
CA ALA A 39 2.84 -11.11 -4.56
C ALA A 39 2.54 -11.49 -6.02
N ILE A 40 2.08 -10.55 -6.86
CA ILE A 40 1.72 -10.83 -8.27
C ILE A 40 3.01 -10.95 -9.12
N PRO A 41 3.29 -12.11 -9.73
CA PRO A 41 4.47 -12.28 -10.58
C PRO A 41 4.45 -11.33 -11.79
N GLY A 42 5.57 -10.65 -12.02
CA GLY A 42 5.72 -9.69 -13.12
C GLY A 42 5.23 -8.27 -12.81
N LEU A 43 4.49 -8.06 -11.72
CA LEU A 43 4.04 -6.73 -11.31
C LEU A 43 5.18 -5.96 -10.61
N LYS A 44 5.55 -4.79 -11.16
CA LYS A 44 6.63 -3.96 -10.62
C LYS A 44 6.13 -2.89 -9.65
N ILE A 45 5.44 -3.29 -8.58
CA ILE A 45 4.97 -2.33 -7.54
C ILE A 45 6.12 -1.59 -6.84
N SER A 46 7.32 -2.18 -6.83
CA SER A 46 8.52 -1.56 -6.25
C SER A 46 8.85 -0.18 -6.84
N VAL A 47 8.43 0.10 -8.09
CA VAL A 47 8.58 1.42 -8.74
C VAL A 47 7.79 2.50 -8.01
N TYR A 48 6.69 2.13 -7.35
CA TYR A 48 5.80 3.03 -6.61
C TYR A 48 6.12 3.11 -5.12
N LEU A 49 6.97 2.20 -4.60
CA LEU A 49 7.28 2.09 -3.19
C LEU A 49 7.77 3.42 -2.56
N PRO A 50 8.64 4.23 -3.19
CA PRO A 50 9.09 5.50 -2.62
C PRO A 50 7.94 6.46 -2.27
N GLN A 51 6.83 6.38 -3.00
CA GLN A 51 5.66 7.23 -2.81
C GLN A 51 4.79 6.80 -1.63
N LEU A 52 4.95 5.55 -1.18
CA LEU A 52 4.19 4.92 -0.11
C LEU A 52 4.99 4.83 1.21
N LEU A 53 6.32 4.97 1.17
CA LEU A 53 7.20 4.76 2.31
C LEU A 53 6.87 5.63 3.53
N ASP A 54 6.56 6.92 3.36
CA ASP A 54 6.21 7.79 4.50
C ASP A 54 4.97 7.25 5.25
N GLY A 55 3.92 6.88 4.51
CA GLY A 55 2.72 6.29 5.09
C GLY A 55 2.98 4.94 5.73
N LEU A 56 3.81 4.09 5.11
CA LEU A 56 4.18 2.78 5.68
C LEU A 56 4.96 2.93 6.99
N PHE A 57 5.89 3.87 7.09
CA PHE A 57 6.62 4.14 8.34
C PHE A 57 5.69 4.62 9.46
N ARG A 58 4.65 5.41 9.13
CA ARG A 58 3.63 5.79 10.12
C ARG A 58 2.81 4.60 10.59
N ILE A 59 2.47 3.66 9.69
CA ILE A 59 1.76 2.43 10.05
C ILE A 59 2.61 1.55 10.97
N LEU A 60 3.93 1.50 10.79
CA LEU A 60 4.83 0.78 11.74
C LEU A 60 4.81 1.38 13.15
N GLY A 61 4.54 2.68 13.28
CA GLY A 61 4.35 3.36 14.55
C GLY A 61 2.97 3.16 15.18
N ASP A 62 2.06 2.41 14.54
CA ASP A 62 0.70 2.20 15.04
C ASP A 62 0.72 1.40 16.36
N PRO A 63 -0.05 1.83 17.39
CA PRO A 63 -0.14 1.11 18.66
C PRO A 63 -0.78 -0.28 18.52
N ASN A 64 -1.51 -0.56 17.44
CA ASN A 64 -2.10 -1.87 17.18
C ASN A 64 -0.99 -2.90 16.88
N PRO A 65 -0.81 -3.90 17.77
CA PRO A 65 0.27 -4.88 17.64
C PRO A 65 0.16 -5.74 16.38
N ASP A 66 -1.05 -5.95 15.85
CA ASP A 66 -1.26 -6.79 14.67
C ASP A 66 -0.74 -6.13 13.40
N LEU A 67 -0.79 -4.80 13.32
CA LEU A 67 -0.23 -4.02 12.20
C LEU A 67 1.30 -4.04 12.16
N ARG A 68 1.95 -4.25 13.30
CA ARG A 68 3.42 -4.32 13.39
C ARG A 68 4.00 -5.69 13.02
N ARG A 69 3.16 -6.72 12.94
CA ARG A 69 3.57 -8.13 12.80
C ARG A 69 3.24 -8.74 11.43
N GLN A 70 2.49 -8.05 10.59
CA GLN A 70 2.27 -8.43 9.18
C GLN A 70 3.46 -8.06 8.31
#